data_AF-A0A3N4LX74-F1
#
_entry.id   AF-A0A3N4LX74-F1
#
_cell.length_a   1.000
_cell.length_b   1.000
_cell.length_c   1.000
_cell.angle_alpha   90.00
_cell.angle_beta   90.00
_cell.angle_gamma   90.00
#
_symmetry.space_group_name_H-M   'P 1'
#
loop_
_entity.id
_entity.type
_entity.pdbx_description
1 polymer ?
#
loop_
_entity_poly.entity_id
_entity_poly.type
_entity_poly.pdbx_seq_one_letter_code
_entity_poly.pdbx_strand_id
1 'polypeptide(L)'
;MKQKTVTGLKMAVGGLAVLIGGPALTWYVMPSEEELFKRYNPDLQRRALSERPARLQAHADFMHKLSEYSKSDKPIWTVAAEEQAREKAEIEAGRKRAMEEKESMRMDLLEEQRRLGGRA
;
A
#
# COMPACT_ATOMS: atom_id res chain seq x y z
N MET A 1 23.82 -47.43 -24.07
CA MET A 1 23.36 -46.84 -22.78
C MET A 1 24.17 -45.61 -22.33
N LYS A 2 25.51 -45.66 -22.32
CA LYS A 2 26.38 -44.55 -21.83
C LYS A 2 26.16 -43.16 -22.47
N GLN A 3 25.80 -43.09 -23.75
CA GLN A 3 25.53 -41.82 -24.44
C GLN A 3 24.30 -41.08 -23.89
N LYS A 4 23.20 -41.80 -23.60
CA LYS A 4 21.96 -41.19 -23.09
C LYS A 4 22.13 -40.62 -21.67
N THR A 5 22.91 -41.29 -20.82
CA THR A 5 23.23 -40.81 -19.47
C THR A 5 24.12 -39.56 -19.49
N VAL A 6 25.07 -39.46 -20.43
CA VAL A 6 25.90 -38.26 -20.60
C VAL A 6 25.08 -37.07 -21.10
N THR A 7 24.16 -37.29 -22.05
CA THR A 7 23.27 -36.22 -22.54
C THR A 7 22.32 -35.75 -21.45
N GLY A 8 21.74 -36.66 -20.66
CA GLY A 8 20.90 -36.30 -19.51
C GLY A 8 21.64 -35.46 -18.46
N LEU A 9 22.89 -35.83 -18.14
CA LEU A 9 23.73 -35.06 -17.21
C LEU A 9 24.02 -33.65 -17.73
N LYS A 10 24.35 -33.50 -19.02
CA LYS A 10 24.58 -32.18 -19.65
C LYS A 10 23.34 -31.29 -19.59
N MET A 11 22.17 -31.86 -19.85
CA MET A 11 20.90 -31.12 -19.78
C MET A 11 20.56 -30.72 -18.35
N ALA A 12 20.79 -31.60 -17.36
CA ALA A 12 20.60 -31.27 -15.95
C ALA A 12 21.52 -30.14 -15.46
N VAL A 13 22.80 -30.18 -15.86
CA VAL A 13 23.77 -29.11 -15.54
C VAL A 13 23.37 -27.79 -16.20
N GLY A 14 22.98 -27.81 -17.48
CA GLY A 14 22.49 -26.62 -18.17
C GLY A 14 21.23 -26.04 -17.54
N GLY A 15 20.26 -26.90 -17.17
CA GLY A 15 19.05 -26.47 -16.47
C GLY A 15 19.33 -25.84 -15.10
N LEU A 16 20.20 -26.46 -14.31
CA LEU A 16 20.60 -25.93 -13.00
C LEU A 16 21.36 -24.59 -13.13
N ALA A 17 22.21 -24.47 -14.14
CA ALA A 17 22.93 -23.24 -14.44
C ALA A 17 21.98 -22.08 -14.78
N VAL A 18 20.87 -22.34 -15.47
CA VAL A 18 19.86 -21.30 -15.75
C VAL A 18 19.02 -20.98 -14.50
N LEU A 19 18.60 -22.00 -13.75
CA LEU A 19 17.78 -21.82 -12.54
C LEU A 19 18.51 -21.04 -11.43
N ILE A 20 19.81 -21.28 -11.25
CA ILE A 20 20.62 -20.57 -10.26
C ILE A 20 21.28 -19.34 -10.86
N GLY A 21 21.81 -19.47 -12.07
CA GLY A 21 22.55 -18.40 -12.75
C GLY A 21 21.67 -17.22 -13.13
N GLY A 22 20.39 -17.44 -13.46
CA GLY A 22 19.44 -16.35 -13.69
C GLY A 22 19.30 -15.44 -12.46
N PRO A 23 18.80 -15.94 -11.32
CA PRO A 23 18.72 -15.16 -10.09
C PRO A 23 20.06 -14.61 -9.63
N ALA A 24 21.14 -15.38 -9.71
CA ALA A 24 22.48 -14.92 -9.32
C ALA A 24 22.96 -13.75 -10.19
N LEU A 25 22.72 -13.79 -11.51
CA LEU A 25 23.05 -12.69 -12.41
C LEU A 25 22.21 -11.45 -12.09
N THR A 26 20.92 -11.62 -11.80
CA THR A 26 20.06 -10.51 -11.38
C THR A 26 20.57 -9.88 -10.09
N TRP A 27 20.92 -10.66 -9.08
CA TRP A 27 21.50 -10.13 -7.83
C TRP A 27 22.86 -9.46 -8.04
N TYR A 28 23.65 -9.94 -9.00
CA TYR A 28 24.94 -9.33 -9.31
C TYR A 28 24.81 -7.96 -9.99
N VAL A 29 23.83 -7.79 -10.88
CA VAL A 29 23.66 -6.56 -11.65
C VAL A 29 22.77 -5.54 -10.95
N MET A 30 21.80 -6.00 -10.16
CA MET A 30 20.86 -5.13 -9.48
C MET A 30 21.57 -4.37 -8.36
N PRO A 31 21.63 -3.02 -8.41
CA PRO A 31 22.25 -2.23 -7.35
C PRO A 31 21.46 -2.40 -6.05
N SER A 32 22.17 -2.35 -4.92
CA SER A 32 21.53 -2.40 -3.60
C SER A 32 20.67 -1.16 -3.36
N GLU A 33 19.69 -1.25 -2.44
CA GLU A 33 18.81 -0.11 -2.10
C GLU A 33 19.61 1.12 -1.66
N GLU A 34 20.73 0.94 -0.97
CA GLU A 34 21.59 2.03 -0.51
C GLU A 34 22.33 2.72 -1.66
N GLU A 35 22.83 1.94 -2.62
CA GLU A 35 23.46 2.48 -3.83
C GLU A 35 22.44 3.21 -4.71
N LEU A 36 21.22 2.68 -4.80
CA LEU A 36 20.12 3.33 -5.51
C LEU A 36 19.73 4.65 -4.83
N PHE A 37 19.65 4.66 -3.50
CA PHE A 37 19.34 5.85 -2.71
C PHE A 37 20.42 6.94 -2.87
N LYS A 38 21.71 6.58 -2.89
CA LYS A 38 22.81 7.52 -3.13
C LYS A 38 22.74 8.18 -4.51
N ARG A 39 22.14 7.53 -5.51
CA ARG A 39 21.94 8.08 -6.86
C ARG A 39 20.72 9.00 -6.96
N TYR A 40 19.86 9.07 -5.94
CA TYR A 40 18.72 9.98 -5.95
C TYR A 40 19.15 11.44 -5.78
N ASN A 41 18.36 12.36 -6.35
CA ASN A 41 18.47 13.80 -6.11
C ASN A 41 18.28 14.09 -4.59
N PRO A 42 19.02 15.04 -3.97
CA PRO A 42 18.89 15.40 -2.55
C PRO A 42 17.46 15.58 -2.03
N ASP A 43 16.54 16.13 -2.82
CA ASP A 43 15.14 16.29 -2.40
C ASP A 43 14.42 14.94 -2.27
N LEU A 44 14.66 14.02 -3.20
CA LEU A 44 14.11 12.67 -3.16
C LEU A 44 14.72 11.85 -2.01
N GLN A 45 15.99 12.05 -1.70
CA GLN A 45 16.63 11.41 -0.54
C GLN A 45 15.93 11.82 0.76
N ARG A 46 15.70 13.13 0.94
CA ARG A 46 14.99 13.66 2.12
C ARG A 46 13.58 13.10 2.22
N ARG A 47 12.84 13.10 1.11
CA ARG A 47 11.47 12.57 1.06
C ARG A 47 11.44 11.07 1.35
N ALA A 48 12.34 10.30 0.77
CA ALA A 48 12.42 8.87 0.99
C ALA A 48 12.79 8.52 2.45
N LEU A 49 13.57 9.36 3.14
CA LEU A 49 13.86 9.23 4.57
C LEU A 49 12.64 9.59 5.43
N SER A 50 11.95 10.69 5.13
CA SER A 50 10.77 11.11 5.89
C SER A 50 9.59 10.14 5.74
N GLU A 51 9.43 9.55 4.56
CA GLU A 51 8.35 8.59 4.28
C GLU A 51 8.69 7.16 4.72
N ARG A 52 9.95 6.86 5.03
CA ARG A 52 10.38 5.52 5.48
C ARG A 52 9.54 4.96 6.64
N PRO A 53 9.29 5.68 7.76
CA PRO A 53 8.47 5.15 8.84
C PRO A 53 7.03 4.85 8.38
N ALA A 54 6.43 5.74 7.58
CA ALA A 54 5.09 5.53 7.04
C ALA A 54 5.03 4.30 6.12
N ARG A 55 6.04 4.07 5.27
CA ARG A 55 6.12 2.87 4.43
C ARG A 55 6.26 1.59 5.25
N LEU A 56 7.08 1.60 6.31
CA LEU A 56 7.24 0.45 7.18
C LEU A 56 5.95 0.12 7.94
N GLN A 57 5.26 1.14 8.42
CA GLN A 57 3.96 0.98 9.07
C GLN A 57 2.90 0.45 8.10
N ALA A 58 2.77 1.06 6.92
CA ALA A 58 1.83 0.59 5.89
C ALA A 58 2.09 -0.87 5.47
N HIS A 59 3.36 -1.29 5.44
CA HIS A 59 3.71 -2.68 5.17
C HIS A 59 3.28 -3.62 6.31
N ALA A 60 3.50 -3.23 7.56
CA ALA A 60 3.06 -4.00 8.73
C ALA A 60 1.53 -4.11 8.77
N ASP A 61 0.82 -3.00 8.54
CA ASP A 61 -0.64 -2.96 8.49
C ASP A 61 -1.18 -3.83 7.36
N PHE A 62 -0.54 -3.80 6.18
CA PHE A 62 -0.90 -4.66 5.06
C PHE A 62 -0.74 -6.15 5.37
N MET A 63 0.39 -6.55 5.99
CA MET A 63 0.59 -7.93 6.43
C MET A 63 -0.44 -8.34 7.50
N HIS A 64 -0.80 -7.43 8.38
CA HIS A 64 -1.83 -7.66 9.39
C HIS A 64 -3.20 -7.92 8.74
N LYS A 65 -3.64 -7.05 7.83
CA LYS A 65 -4.89 -7.22 7.08
C LYS A 65 -4.90 -8.50 6.25
N LEU A 66 -3.81 -8.83 5.57
CA LEU A 66 -3.68 -10.09 4.84
C LEU A 66 -3.84 -11.31 5.76
N SER A 67 -3.23 -11.27 6.94
CA SER A 67 -3.38 -12.32 7.95
C SER A 67 -4.82 -12.45 8.43
N GLU A 68 -5.52 -11.32 8.60
CA GLU A 68 -6.94 -11.31 8.96
C GLU A 68 -7.83 -11.88 7.85
N TYR A 69 -7.62 -11.46 6.60
CA TYR A 69 -8.39 -11.96 5.45
C TYR A 69 -8.16 -13.44 5.18
N SER A 70 -6.94 -13.93 5.44
CA SER A 70 -6.59 -15.34 5.31
C SER A 70 -7.40 -16.26 6.24
N LYS A 71 -7.97 -15.71 7.33
CA LYS A 71 -8.84 -16.48 8.24
C LYS A 71 -10.25 -16.69 7.70
N SER A 72 -10.63 -15.97 6.64
CA SER A 72 -11.93 -16.15 6.01
C SER A 72 -11.88 -17.28 4.98
N ASP A 73 -12.95 -18.07 4.90
CA ASP A 73 -13.13 -19.06 3.83
C ASP A 73 -13.40 -18.42 2.46
N LYS A 74 -13.71 -17.12 2.42
CA LYS A 74 -13.90 -16.37 1.17
C LYS A 74 -12.54 -16.00 0.56
N PRO A 75 -12.46 -15.86 -0.78
CA PRO A 75 -11.26 -15.35 -1.41
C PRO A 75 -10.87 -13.96 -0.89
N ILE A 76 -9.57 -13.74 -0.64
CA ILE A 76 -9.02 -12.52 -0.03
C ILE A 76 -9.50 -11.25 -0.72
N TRP A 77 -9.60 -11.24 -2.06
CA TRP A 77 -10.06 -10.08 -2.82
C TRP A 77 -11.53 -9.72 -2.57
N THR A 78 -12.36 -10.69 -2.19
CA THR A 78 -13.78 -10.46 -1.88
C THR A 78 -13.92 -9.81 -0.52
N VAL A 79 -13.20 -10.32 0.49
CA VAL A 79 -13.18 -9.76 1.85
C VAL A 79 -12.60 -8.34 1.84
N ALA A 80 -11.51 -8.13 1.10
CA ALA A 80 -10.91 -6.79 0.95
C ALA A 80 -11.88 -5.79 0.27
N ALA A 81 -12.64 -6.23 -0.74
CA ALA A 81 -13.64 -5.38 -1.39
C ALA A 81 -14.82 -5.04 -0.46
N GLU A 82 -15.26 -6.01 0.36
CA GLU A 82 -16.28 -5.80 1.38
C GLU A 82 -15.82 -4.78 2.44
N GLU A 83 -14.58 -4.89 2.95
CA GLU A 83 -14.03 -3.92 3.91
C GLU A 83 -13.90 -2.52 3.29
N GLN A 84 -13.37 -2.41 2.08
CA GLN A 84 -13.26 -1.11 1.40
C GLN A 84 -14.63 -0.45 1.15
N ALA A 85 -15.67 -1.25 0.86
CA ALA A 85 -17.02 -0.74 0.71
C ALA A 85 -17.57 -0.22 2.05
N ARG A 86 -17.30 -0.93 3.15
CA ARG A 86 -17.70 -0.50 4.51
C ARG A 86 -16.97 0.79 4.91
N GLU A 87 -15.67 0.86 4.71
CA GLU A 87 -14.85 2.04 5.04
C GLU A 87 -15.33 3.28 4.26
N LYS A 88 -15.59 3.14 2.95
CA LYS A 88 -16.16 4.22 2.14
C LYS A 88 -17.52 4.68 2.64
N ALA A 89 -18.41 3.75 2.97
CA ALA A 89 -19.73 4.07 3.49
C ALA A 89 -19.65 4.83 4.83
N GLU A 90 -18.73 4.45 5.71
CA GLU A 90 -18.49 5.14 6.98
C GLU A 90 -17.92 6.55 6.78
N ILE A 91 -16.95 6.72 5.87
CA ILE A 91 -16.40 8.04 5.54
C ILE A 91 -17.48 8.96 4.95
N GLU A 92 -18.31 8.44 4.05
CA GLU A 92 -19.42 9.20 3.46
C GLU A 92 -20.48 9.57 4.49
N ALA A 93 -20.84 8.64 5.37
CA ALA A 93 -21.78 8.90 6.46
C ALA A 93 -21.23 9.96 7.44
N GLY A 94 -19.94 9.87 7.80
CA GLY A 94 -19.26 10.87 8.63
C GLY A 94 -19.21 12.25 7.97
N ARG A 95 -18.93 12.31 6.66
CA ARG A 95 -18.95 13.56 5.89
C ARG A 95 -20.34 14.20 5.86
N LYS A 96 -21.40 13.42 5.69
CA LYS A 96 -22.78 13.93 5.71
C LYS A 96 -23.13 14.53 7.07
N ARG A 97 -22.85 13.81 8.16
CA ARG A 97 -23.07 14.32 9.53
C ARG A 97 -22.31 15.61 9.79
N ALA A 98 -21.03 15.68 9.41
CA ALA A 98 -20.23 16.89 9.57
C ALA A 98 -20.71 18.06 8.69
N MET A 99 -21.39 17.79 7.57
CA MET A 99 -21.99 18.83 6.74
C MET A 99 -23.29 19.34 7.37
N GLU A 100 -24.15 18.45 7.86
CA GLU A 100 -25.38 18.78 8.58
C GLU A 100 -25.10 19.62 9.83
N GLU A 101 -24.09 19.26 10.64
CA GLU A 101 -23.67 20.05 11.81
C GLU A 101 -23.14 21.45 11.44
N LYS A 102 -22.44 21.56 10.30
CA LYS A 102 -21.97 22.87 9.82
C LYS A 102 -23.11 23.73 9.30
N GLU A 103 -24.10 23.13 8.66
CA GLU A 103 -25.29 23.84 8.20
C GLU A 103 -26.14 24.31 9.37
N SER A 104 -26.34 23.48 10.40
CA SER A 104 -27.07 23.90 11.61
C SER A 104 -26.35 25.05 12.32
N MET A 105 -25.03 24.96 12.51
CA MET A 105 -24.24 26.03 13.11
C MET A 105 -24.29 27.33 12.28
N ARG A 106 -24.30 27.22 10.94
CA ARG A 106 -24.42 28.39 10.05
C ARG A 106 -25.78 29.05 10.17
N MET A 107 -26.85 28.27 10.30
CA MET A 107 -28.21 28.78 10.47
C MET A 107 -28.37 29.49 11.82
N ASP A 108 -27.82 28.92 12.89
CA ASP A 108 -27.83 29.54 14.24
C ASP A 108 -27.11 30.89 14.23
N LEU A 109 -25.95 30.99 13.58
CA LEU A 109 -25.20 32.24 13.41
C LEU A 109 -25.98 33.31 12.63
N LEU A 110 -26.69 32.91 11.57
CA LEU A 110 -27.53 33.82 10.79
C LEU A 110 -28.73 34.31 11.60
N GLU A 111 -29.30 33.46 12.46
CA GLU A 111 -30.38 33.84 13.35
C GLU A 111 -29.91 34.81 14.44
N GLU A 112 -28.73 34.59 15.03
CA GLU A 112 -28.12 35.54 15.96
C GLU A 112 -27.83 36.90 15.31
N GLN A 113 -27.27 36.92 14.09
CA GLN A 113 -27.05 38.18 13.36
C GLN A 113 -28.36 38.92 13.08
N ARG A 114 -29.43 38.21 12.73
CA ARG A 114 -30.76 38.81 12.53
C ARG A 114 -31.31 39.40 13.83
N ARG A 115 -31.12 38.71 14.97
CA ARG A 115 -31.52 39.21 16.31
C ARG A 115 -30.75 40.46 16.73
N LEU A 116 -29.46 40.54 16.41
CA LEU A 116 -28.61 41.68 16.77
C LEU A 116 -28.83 42.88 15.82
N GLY A 117 -29.05 42.62 14.53
CA GLY A 117 -29.32 43.66 13.52
C GLY A 117 -30.71 44.30 13.61
N GLY A 118 -31.67 43.67 14.31
CA GLY A 118 -33.01 44.23 14.54
C GLY A 118 -33.14 45.12 15.79
N ARG A 119 -32.05 45.47 16.46
CA ARG A 119 -32.02 46.32 17.67
C ARG A 119 -31.44 47.72 17.46
N ALA A 120 -31.24 48.15 16.21
CA ALA A 120 -30.91 49.53 15.84
C ALA A 120 -32.15 50.23 15.28
#